data_AF-A0A3D5Z7E3-F1
#
_entry.id   AF-A0A3D5Z7E3-F1
#
_cell.length_a   1.000
_cell.length_b   1.000
_cell.length_c   1.000
_cell.angle_alpha   90.00
_cell.angle_beta   90.00
_cell.angle_gamma   90.00
#
_symmetry.space_group_name_H-M   'P 1'
#
loop_
_entity.id
_entity.type
_entity.pdbx_description
1 polymer ?
#
loop_
_entity_poly.entity_id
_entity_poly.type
_entity_poly.pdbx_seq_one_letter_code
_entity_poly.pdbx_strand_id
1 'polypeptide(L)'
;MKYKQKVDVVIESLLILLGVVLLLLPILGFYNIKHIFFIVMIIYGFLNLAQFLLTLKSKDYEGLYTFIVCLAFAIVGISFDFSNPIQLSLSLVAWTFLMCIIKLVKASYYNDLRDRMYKLRLFTLFIFMVLGVLCSINIYQSPDVQVLILGFFFFSHGILETIDPIVKYLI
;
A
#
# COMPACT_ATOMS: atom_id res chain seq x y z
N MET A 1 -4.09 -16.11 -17.98
CA MET A 1 -4.12 -15.71 -16.55
C MET A 1 -5.17 -16.52 -15.80
N LYS A 2 -4.80 -17.13 -14.67
CA LYS A 2 -5.75 -17.76 -13.74
C LYS A 2 -6.69 -16.68 -13.17
N TYR A 3 -7.90 -17.06 -12.74
CA TYR A 3 -8.89 -16.12 -12.19
C TYR A 3 -8.31 -15.22 -11.09
N LYS A 4 -7.55 -15.80 -10.17
CA LYS A 4 -6.83 -15.07 -9.12
C LYS A 4 -5.95 -13.93 -9.67
N GLN A 5 -5.11 -14.24 -10.65
CA GLN A 5 -4.19 -13.25 -11.25
C GLN A 5 -4.96 -12.11 -11.94
N LYS A 6 -6.11 -12.39 -12.55
CA LYS A 6 -6.96 -11.34 -13.13
C LYS A 6 -7.50 -10.41 -12.06
N VAL A 7 -7.97 -10.97 -10.94
CA VAL A 7 -8.46 -10.18 -9.80
C VAL A 7 -7.33 -9.34 -9.22
N ASP A 8 -6.16 -9.93 -8.98
CA ASP A 8 -4.99 -9.24 -8.42
C ASP A 8 -4.62 -8.03 -9.31
N VAL A 9 -4.46 -8.22 -10.63
CA VAL A 9 -4.14 -7.14 -11.57
C VAL A 9 -5.21 -6.03 -11.58
N VAL A 10 -6.49 -6.38 -11.52
CA VAL A 10 -7.57 -5.38 -11.48
C VAL A 10 -7.51 -4.55 -10.21
N ILE A 11 -7.31 -5.18 -9.05
CA ILE A 11 -7.22 -4.49 -7.76
C ILE A 11 -5.98 -3.59 -7.74
N GLU A 12 -4.83 -4.10 -8.17
CA GLU A 12 -3.59 -3.33 -8.21
C GLU A 12 -3.68 -2.14 -9.17
N SER A 13 -4.36 -2.30 -10.31
CA SER A 13 -4.64 -1.20 -11.24
C SER A 13 -5.51 -0.11 -10.59
N LEU A 14 -6.50 -0.49 -9.77
CA LEU A 14 -7.31 0.46 -9.01
C LEU A 14 -6.48 1.16 -7.92
N LEU A 15 -5.53 0.47 -7.28
CA LEU A 15 -4.61 1.07 -6.31
C LEU A 15 -3.64 2.06 -6.96
N ILE A 16 -3.13 1.75 -8.16
CA ILE A 16 -2.33 2.70 -8.95
C ILE A 16 -3.18 3.93 -9.28
N LEU A 17 -4.42 3.74 -9.74
CA LEU A 17 -5.33 4.83 -10.07
C LEU A 17 -5.61 5.72 -8.85
N LEU A 18 -5.79 5.12 -7.67
CA LEU A 18 -5.89 5.86 -6.41
C LEU A 18 -4.64 6.73 -6.17
N GLY A 19 -3.44 6.17 -6.36
CA GLY A 19 -2.18 6.92 -6.27
C GLY A 19 -2.10 8.10 -7.24
N VAL A 20 -2.56 7.91 -8.50
CA VAL A 20 -2.64 8.99 -9.50
C VAL A 20 -3.60 10.09 -9.05
N VAL A 21 -4.79 9.73 -8.54
CA VAL A 21 -5.75 10.71 -8.03
C VAL A 21 -5.13 11.54 -6.90
N LEU A 22 -4.39 10.90 -5.99
CA LEU A 22 -3.71 11.60 -4.90
C LEU A 22 -2.64 12.58 -5.37
N LEU A 23 -1.88 12.22 -6.41
CA LEU A 23 -0.88 13.10 -7.02
C LEU A 23 -1.52 14.35 -7.67
N LEU A 24 -2.78 14.27 -8.09
CA LEU A 24 -3.52 15.39 -8.69
C LEU A 24 -4.21 16.29 -7.65
N LEU A 25 -4.43 15.82 -6.41
CA LEU A 25 -5.12 16.59 -5.37
C LEU A 25 -4.48 17.96 -5.05
N PRO A 26 -3.15 18.09 -4.96
CA PRO A 26 -2.52 19.40 -4.73
C PRO A 26 -2.85 20.40 -5.84
N ILE A 27 -2.91 19.95 -7.10
CA ILE A 27 -3.22 20.80 -8.27
C ILE A 27 -4.66 21.32 -8.18
N LEU A 28 -5.56 20.52 -7.61
CA LEU A 28 -6.96 20.88 -7.40
C LEU A 28 -7.19 21.73 -6.14
N GLY A 29 -6.14 22.05 -5.39
CA GLY A 29 -6.22 22.88 -4.17
C GLY A 29 -6.66 22.12 -2.91
N PHE A 30 -6.63 20.78 -2.92
CA PHE A 30 -7.01 19.97 -1.76
C PHE A 30 -5.78 19.60 -0.92
N TYR A 31 -5.64 20.24 0.24
CA TYR A 31 -4.47 20.09 1.13
C TYR A 31 -4.79 19.53 2.51
N ASN A 32 -6.05 19.14 2.76
CA ASN A 32 -6.46 18.66 4.08
C ASN A 32 -5.96 17.21 4.30
N ILE A 33 -4.72 17.10 4.76
CA ILE A 33 -3.99 15.84 4.88
C ILE A 33 -4.70 14.83 5.80
N LYS A 34 -5.40 15.29 6.84
CA LYS A 34 -6.18 14.43 7.74
C LYS A 34 -7.26 13.67 6.99
N HIS A 35 -8.07 14.41 6.22
CA HIS A 35 -9.15 13.82 5.44
C HIS A 35 -8.61 12.94 4.32
N ILE A 36 -7.54 13.39 3.65
CA ILE A 36 -6.89 12.62 2.58
C ILE A 36 -6.36 11.29 3.12
N PHE A 37 -5.58 11.31 4.21
CA PHE A 37 -5.03 10.11 4.82
C PHE A 37 -6.15 9.13 5.23
N PHE A 38 -7.19 9.63 5.89
CA PHE A 38 -8.35 8.82 6.28
C PHE A 38 -9.03 8.15 5.06
N ILE A 39 -9.39 8.95 4.05
CA ILE A 39 -10.08 8.45 2.85
C ILE A 39 -9.23 7.42 2.12
N VAL A 40 -7.93 7.65 2.00
CA VAL A 40 -7.01 6.72 1.34
C VAL A 40 -6.93 5.41 2.09
N MET A 41 -6.79 5.43 3.41
CA MET A 41 -6.74 4.19 4.22
C MET A 41 -8.04 3.39 4.09
N ILE A 42 -9.19 4.06 4.06
CA ILE A 42 -10.49 3.39 3.84
C ILE A 42 -10.55 2.76 2.45
N ILE A 43 -10.33 3.53 1.37
CA ILE A 43 -10.40 3.02 0.00
C ILE A 43 -9.41 1.87 -0.20
N TYR A 44 -8.16 2.06 0.23
CA TYR A 44 -7.10 1.06 0.14
C TYR A 44 -7.49 -0.23 0.88
N GLY A 45 -8.02 -0.10 2.10
CA GLY A 45 -8.49 -1.24 2.89
C GLY A 45 -9.60 -2.01 2.18
N PHE A 46 -10.66 -1.33 1.71
CA PHE A 46 -11.79 -1.99 1.07
C PHE A 46 -11.43 -2.64 -0.27
N LEU A 47 -10.49 -2.08 -1.03
CA LEU A 47 -9.97 -2.73 -2.24
C LEU A 47 -9.27 -4.05 -1.90
N ASN A 48 -8.46 -4.09 -0.84
CA ASN A 48 -7.80 -5.31 -0.37
C ASN A 48 -8.78 -6.33 0.22
N LEU A 49 -9.86 -5.87 0.88
CA LEU A 49 -10.94 -6.75 1.30
C LEU A 49 -11.66 -7.37 0.09
N ALA A 50 -11.96 -6.57 -0.94
CA ALA A 50 -12.55 -7.07 -2.18
C ALA A 50 -11.64 -8.11 -2.85
N GLN A 51 -10.33 -7.87 -2.90
CA GLN A 51 -9.35 -8.84 -3.39
C GLN A 51 -9.42 -10.15 -2.60
N PHE A 52 -9.44 -10.08 -1.26
CA PHE A 52 -9.54 -11.25 -0.39
C PHE A 52 -10.82 -12.04 -0.67
N LEU A 53 -11.99 -11.37 -0.67
CA LEU A 53 -13.28 -12.02 -0.90
C LEU A 53 -13.35 -12.69 -2.28
N LEU A 54 -12.83 -12.04 -3.32
CA LEU A 54 -12.81 -12.59 -4.67
C LEU A 54 -11.79 -13.74 -4.83
N THR A 55 -10.74 -13.79 -4.02
CA THR A 55 -9.67 -14.81 -4.09
C THR A 55 -9.69 -15.83 -2.94
N LEU A 56 -10.77 -15.87 -2.15
CA LEU A 56 -11.00 -16.78 -1.00
C LEU A 56 -10.57 -18.23 -1.26
N LYS A 57 -10.86 -18.76 -2.45
CA LYS A 57 -10.51 -20.15 -2.84
C LYS A 57 -9.00 -20.42 -2.81
N SER A 58 -8.17 -19.38 -2.89
CA SER A 58 -6.72 -19.50 -2.89
C SER A 58 -6.08 -19.47 -1.49
N LYS A 59 -6.87 -19.30 -0.43
CA LYS A 59 -6.42 -19.21 0.98
C LYS A 59 -5.31 -18.16 1.19
N ASP A 60 -5.36 -17.09 0.42
CA ASP A 60 -4.40 -15.99 0.51
C ASP A 60 -4.97 -14.91 1.43
N TYR A 61 -4.43 -14.81 2.65
CA TYR A 61 -4.94 -13.93 3.69
C TYR A 61 -4.29 -12.53 3.68
N GLU A 62 -3.37 -12.23 2.74
CA GLU A 62 -2.71 -10.91 2.67
C GLU A 62 -3.72 -9.76 2.59
N GLY A 63 -4.74 -9.89 1.73
CA GLY A 63 -5.76 -8.84 1.57
C GLY A 63 -6.57 -8.60 2.84
N LEU A 64 -6.84 -9.65 3.64
CA LEU A 64 -7.54 -9.53 4.92
C LEU A 64 -6.68 -8.80 5.96
N TYR A 65 -5.41 -9.20 6.12
CA TYR A 65 -4.51 -8.54 7.07
C TYR A 65 -4.27 -7.08 6.69
N THR A 66 -4.12 -6.82 5.38
CA THR A 66 -3.99 -5.47 4.85
C THR A 66 -5.21 -4.61 5.15
N PHE A 67 -6.43 -5.16 4.98
CA PHE A 67 -7.67 -4.48 5.34
C PHE A 67 -7.71 -4.12 6.84
N ILE A 68 -7.36 -5.06 7.72
CA ILE A 68 -7.36 -4.83 9.18
C ILE A 68 -6.38 -3.72 9.55
N VAL A 69 -5.16 -3.76 9.01
CA VAL A 69 -4.16 -2.70 9.25
C VAL A 69 -4.67 -1.35 8.73
N CYS A 70 -5.24 -1.30 7.53
CA CYS A 70 -5.75 -0.05 6.98
C CYS A 70 -6.92 0.52 7.79
N LEU A 71 -7.82 -0.32 8.32
CA LEU A 71 -8.85 0.14 9.26
C LEU A 71 -8.27 0.72 10.54
N ALA A 72 -7.25 0.07 11.13
CA ALA A 72 -6.57 0.59 12.31
C ALA A 72 -5.96 1.97 12.04
N PHE A 73 -5.32 2.16 10.88
CA PHE A 73 -4.75 3.46 10.50
C PHE A 73 -5.80 4.49 10.08
N ALA A 74 -6.97 4.08 9.58
CA ALA A 74 -8.09 4.98 9.38
C ALA A 74 -8.60 5.54 10.72
N ILE A 75 -8.69 4.71 11.77
CA ILE A 75 -9.06 5.16 13.13
C ILE A 75 -8.01 6.15 13.66
N VAL A 76 -6.73 5.82 13.53
CA VAL A 76 -5.61 6.73 13.83
C VAL A 76 -5.80 8.08 13.10
N GLY A 77 -6.20 8.04 11.82
CA GLY A 77 -6.45 9.25 11.02
C GLY A 77 -7.61 10.12 11.51
N ILE A 78 -8.58 9.56 12.23
CA ILE A 78 -9.64 10.34 12.88
C ILE A 78 -9.13 10.95 14.20
N SER A 79 -8.41 10.14 14.98
CA SER A 79 -7.95 10.50 16.33
C SER A 79 -6.83 11.53 16.35
N PHE A 80 -5.94 11.54 15.35
CA PHE A 80 -4.88 12.53 15.24
C PHE A 80 -5.29 13.71 14.35
N ASP A 81 -4.88 14.92 14.74
CA ASP A 81 -5.14 16.13 13.96
C ASP A 81 -4.11 16.38 12.85
N PHE A 82 -2.99 15.64 12.87
CA PHE A 82 -1.87 15.78 11.92
C PHE A 82 -1.37 17.21 11.71
N SER A 83 -1.67 18.12 12.64
CA SER A 83 -1.13 19.48 12.69
C SER A 83 0.39 19.46 12.87
N ASN A 84 0.90 18.43 13.57
CA ASN A 84 2.30 18.12 13.65
C ASN A 84 2.66 17.04 12.60
N PRO A 85 3.50 17.35 11.59
CA PRO A 85 3.89 16.38 10.55
C PRO A 85 4.58 15.12 11.09
N ILE A 86 5.13 15.17 12.32
CA ILE A 86 5.69 14.00 13.01
C ILE A 86 4.64 12.91 13.22
N GLN A 87 3.39 13.28 13.51
CA GLN A 87 2.31 12.31 13.71
C GLN A 87 2.00 11.54 12.41
N LEU A 88 2.00 12.24 11.28
CA LEU A 88 1.76 11.64 9.97
C LEU A 88 2.93 10.74 9.55
N SER A 89 4.16 11.22 9.73
CA SER A 89 5.38 10.46 9.45
C SER A 89 5.44 9.16 10.26
N LEU A 90 5.21 9.23 11.58
CA LEU A 90 5.14 8.05 12.44
C LEU A 90 4.03 7.09 12.00
N SER A 91 2.87 7.61 11.62
CA SER A 91 1.77 6.79 11.13
C SER A 91 2.13 6.05 9.85
N LEU A 92 2.80 6.71 8.90
CA LEU A 92 3.26 6.07 7.66
C LEU A 92 4.36 5.04 7.89
N VAL A 93 5.34 5.31 8.77
CA VAL A 93 6.37 4.33 9.13
C VAL A 93 5.74 3.11 9.79
N ALA A 94 4.85 3.32 10.76
CA ALA A 94 4.18 2.22 11.46
C ALA A 94 3.31 1.40 10.51
N TRP A 95 2.58 2.05 9.61
CA TRP A 95 1.81 1.38 8.56
C TRP A 95 2.73 0.56 7.64
N THR A 96 3.81 1.16 7.13
CA THR A 96 4.78 0.50 6.26
C THR A 96 5.38 -0.73 6.94
N PHE A 97 5.75 -0.61 8.22
CA PHE A 97 6.33 -1.71 8.98
C PHE A 97 5.35 -2.89 9.12
N LEU A 98 4.08 -2.61 9.45
CA LEU A 98 3.05 -3.65 9.53
C LEU A 98 2.77 -4.29 8.17
N MET A 99 2.75 -3.50 7.09
CA MET A 99 2.63 -4.00 5.73
C MET A 99 3.82 -4.90 5.35
N CYS A 100 5.04 -4.55 5.76
CA CYS A 100 6.21 -5.40 5.56
C CYS A 100 6.07 -6.75 6.27
N ILE A 101 5.55 -6.78 7.50
CA ILE A 101 5.30 -8.04 8.21
C ILE A 101 4.31 -8.92 7.44
N ILE A 102 3.20 -8.34 6.98
CA ILE A 102 2.19 -9.07 6.19
C ILE A 102 2.82 -9.68 4.93
N LYS A 103 3.59 -8.89 4.19
CA LYS A 103 4.28 -9.33 2.97
C LYS A 103 5.32 -10.40 3.25
N LEU A 104 6.04 -10.30 4.36
CA LEU A 104 7.02 -11.30 4.79
C LEU A 104 6.35 -12.63 5.15
N VAL A 105 5.20 -12.61 5.82
CA VAL A 105 4.40 -13.83 6.11
C VAL A 105 3.96 -14.51 4.82
N LYS A 106 3.60 -13.74 3.78
CA LYS A 106 3.27 -14.32 2.47
C LYS A 106 4.51 -14.83 1.73
N ALA A 107 5.64 -14.15 1.85
CA ALA A 107 6.90 -14.57 1.25
C ALA A 107 7.39 -15.89 1.86
N SER A 108 7.27 -16.07 3.18
CA SER A 108 7.70 -17.30 3.88
C SER A 108 6.93 -18.55 3.44
N TYR A 109 5.74 -18.41 2.84
CA TYR A 109 5.04 -19.53 2.21
C TYR A 109 5.82 -20.14 1.03
N TYR A 110 6.64 -19.33 0.34
CA TYR A 110 7.48 -19.74 -0.80
C TYR A 110 8.91 -20.06 -0.36
N ASN A 111 9.12 -20.54 0.88
CA ASN A 111 10.42 -20.68 1.56
C ASN A 111 11.49 -21.55 0.87
N ASP A 112 11.28 -21.96 -0.37
CA ASP A 112 12.31 -22.55 -1.21
C ASP A 112 13.17 -21.44 -1.84
N LEU A 113 14.42 -21.33 -1.38
CA LEU A 113 15.42 -20.36 -1.86
C LEU A 113 15.74 -20.50 -3.36
N ARG A 114 15.35 -21.61 -4.01
CA ARG A 114 15.47 -21.77 -5.47
C ARG A 114 14.32 -21.14 -6.25
N ASP A 115 13.21 -20.80 -5.59
CA ASP A 115 12.07 -20.19 -6.28
C ASP A 115 12.40 -18.75 -6.69
N ARG A 116 12.26 -18.47 -8.00
CA ARG A 116 12.45 -17.12 -8.56
C ARG A 116 11.43 -16.13 -7.99
N MET A 117 10.23 -16.61 -7.64
CA MET A 117 9.17 -15.79 -7.06
C MET A 117 9.52 -15.33 -5.64
N TYR A 118 10.17 -16.18 -4.84
CA TYR A 118 10.61 -15.83 -3.49
C TYR A 118 11.62 -14.68 -3.51
N LYS A 119 12.63 -14.77 -4.40
CA LYS A 119 13.64 -13.72 -4.57
C LYS A 119 13.04 -12.39 -5.03
N LEU A 120 12.12 -12.44 -5.98
CA LEU A 120 11.42 -11.25 -6.48
C LEU A 120 10.65 -10.55 -5.35
N ARG A 121 9.91 -11.32 -4.53
CA ARG A 121 9.12 -10.78 -3.43
C ARG A 121 9.95 -10.15 -2.32
N LEU A 122 11.10 -10.76 -1.99
CA LEU A 122 12.02 -10.13 -1.04
C LEU A 122 12.61 -8.83 -1.60
N PHE A 123 12.89 -8.79 -2.91
CA PHE A 123 13.39 -7.60 -3.57
C PHE A 123 12.36 -6.48 -3.60
N THR A 124 11.09 -6.76 -3.97
CA THR A 124 10.02 -5.76 -3.95
C THR A 124 9.69 -5.31 -2.53
N LEU A 125 9.74 -6.21 -1.54
CA LEU A 125 9.62 -5.88 -0.11
C LEU A 125 10.71 -4.90 0.34
N PHE A 126 11.97 -5.14 -0.06
CA PHE A 126 13.08 -4.24 0.28
C PHE A 126 12.87 -2.85 -0.32
N ILE A 127 12.49 -2.76 -1.60
CA ILE A 127 12.19 -1.47 -2.25
C ILE A 127 11.02 -0.77 -1.53
N PHE A 128 9.95 -1.49 -1.23
CA PHE A 128 8.78 -0.95 -0.52
C PHE A 128 9.17 -0.37 0.84
N MET A 129 9.99 -1.09 1.62
CA MET A 129 10.46 -0.62 2.92
C MET A 129 11.30 0.66 2.79
N VAL A 130 12.24 0.70 1.84
CA VAL A 130 13.08 1.89 1.60
C VAL A 130 12.21 3.08 1.17
N LEU A 131 11.26 2.87 0.26
CA LEU A 131 10.33 3.92 -0.18
C LEU A 131 9.50 4.46 0.98
N GLY A 132 8.95 3.59 1.84
CA GLY A 132 8.14 4.02 2.97
C GLY A 132 8.92 4.84 3.98
N VAL A 133 10.17 4.45 4.29
CA VAL A 133 11.03 5.24 5.18
C VAL A 133 11.39 6.59 4.56
N LEU A 134 11.79 6.61 3.29
CA LEU A 134 12.14 7.86 2.59
C LEU A 134 10.95 8.82 2.49
N CYS A 135 9.75 8.33 2.17
CA CYS A 135 8.55 9.16 2.09
C CYS A 135 8.19 9.74 3.47
N SER A 136 8.27 8.94 4.53
CA SER A 136 8.00 9.41 5.90
C SER A 136 8.98 10.48 6.37
N ILE A 137 10.27 10.38 5.99
CA ILE A 137 11.26 11.42 6.30
C ILE A 137 10.98 12.70 5.53
N ASN A 138 10.47 12.62 4.29
CA ASN A 138 10.27 13.82 3.48
C ASN A 138 8.95 14.55 3.78
N ILE A 139 8.06 13.98 4.60
CA ILE A 139 6.73 14.54 4.87
C ILE A 139 6.75 15.80 5.76
N TYR A 140 7.88 16.19 6.34
CA TYR A 140 7.99 17.40 7.20
C TYR A 140 7.89 18.74 6.45
N GLN A 141 7.57 18.72 5.16
CA GLN A 141 7.51 19.92 4.31
C GLN A 141 6.12 20.58 4.33
N SER A 142 5.86 21.47 3.37
CA SER A 142 4.57 22.15 3.22
C SER A 142 3.41 21.17 2.98
N PRO A 143 2.16 21.55 3.31
CA PRO A 143 0.98 20.69 3.11
C PRO A 143 0.84 20.15 1.69
N ASP A 144 1.17 20.96 0.68
CA ASP A 144 1.11 20.57 -0.73
C ASP A 144 2.07 19.41 -1.03
N VAL A 145 3.29 19.51 -0.49
CA VAL A 145 4.33 18.49 -0.64
C VAL A 145 3.98 17.24 0.17
N GLN A 146 3.34 17.37 1.34
CA GLN A 146 2.86 16.23 2.11
C GLN A 146 1.88 15.35 1.33
N VAL A 147 0.89 15.98 0.70
CA VAL A 147 -0.09 15.27 -0.13
C VAL A 147 0.59 14.64 -1.34
N LEU A 148 1.54 15.34 -1.97
CA LEU A 148 2.29 14.82 -3.12
C LEU A 148 3.15 13.61 -2.76
N ILE A 149 3.87 13.65 -1.63
CA ILE A 149 4.66 12.52 -1.14
C ILE A 149 3.77 11.33 -0.82
N LEU A 150 2.62 11.57 -0.18
CA LEU A 150 1.66 10.51 0.12
C LEU A 150 1.12 9.88 -1.16
N GLY A 151 0.75 10.68 -2.15
CA GLY A 151 0.33 10.20 -3.47
C GLY A 151 1.43 9.40 -4.18
N PHE A 152 2.66 9.89 -4.16
CA PHE A 152 3.82 9.21 -4.73
C PHE A 152 4.06 7.84 -4.07
N PHE A 153 3.93 7.77 -2.75
CA PHE A 153 4.08 6.54 -1.99
C PHE A 153 3.04 5.49 -2.39
N PHE A 154 1.75 5.85 -2.38
CA PHE A 154 0.67 4.92 -2.75
C PHE A 154 0.73 4.51 -4.22
N PHE A 155 1.10 5.43 -5.11
CA PHE A 155 1.31 5.13 -6.53
C PHE A 155 2.45 4.12 -6.73
N SER A 156 3.61 4.38 -6.13
CA SER A 156 4.78 3.49 -6.22
C SER A 156 4.49 2.13 -5.62
N HIS A 157 3.77 2.09 -4.50
CA HIS A 157 3.34 0.83 -3.89
C HIS A 157 2.43 0.04 -4.81
N GLY A 158 1.42 0.66 -5.43
CA GLY A 158 0.55 0.00 -6.40
C GLY A 158 1.31 -0.62 -7.57
N ILE A 159 2.34 0.07 -8.09
CA ILE A 159 3.23 -0.47 -9.13
C ILE A 159 3.97 -1.71 -8.63
N LEU A 160 4.56 -1.65 -7.43
CA LEU A 160 5.30 -2.77 -6.87
C LEU A 160 4.44 -4.02 -6.69
N GLU A 161 3.18 -3.85 -6.26
CA GLU A 161 2.24 -4.96 -6.13
C GLU A 161 1.92 -5.58 -7.49
N THR A 162 1.80 -4.76 -8.53
CA THR A 162 1.49 -5.23 -9.90
C THR A 162 2.54 -6.16 -10.50
N ILE A 163 3.80 -6.05 -10.04
CA ILE A 163 4.89 -6.90 -10.51
C ILE A 163 4.58 -8.38 -10.21
N ASP A 164 3.95 -8.67 -9.08
CA ASP A 164 3.74 -10.04 -8.59
C ASP A 164 2.84 -10.89 -9.51
N PRO A 165 1.61 -10.49 -9.84
CA PRO A 165 0.75 -11.27 -10.73
C PRO A 165 1.20 -11.21 -12.18
N ILE A 166 1.88 -10.15 -12.63
CA ILE A 166 2.49 -10.10 -13.97
C ILE A 166 3.57 -11.17 -14.11
N VAL A 167 4.51 -11.24 -13.16
CA VAL A 167 5.58 -12.23 -13.23
C VAL A 167 5.04 -13.65 -13.09
N LYS A 168 4.06 -13.88 -12.22
CA LYS A 168 3.36 -15.18 -12.13
C LYS A 168 2.57 -15.56 -13.38
N TYR A 169 2.25 -14.61 -14.25
CA TYR A 169 1.62 -14.90 -15.53
C TYR A 169 2.64 -15.23 -16.62
N LEU A 170 3.83 -14.64 -16.56
CA LEU A 170 4.90 -14.82 -17.53
C LEU A 170 5.76 -16.07 -17.29
N ILE A 171 5.85 -16.55 -16.05
CA ILE A 171 6.51 -17.82 -15.66
C ILE A 171 5.49 -18.96 -15.65
#